data_AF-A0AAJ5Z3J1-F1
#
_entry.id   AF-A0AAJ5Z3J1-F1
#
_cell.length_a   1.000
_cell.length_b   1.000
_cell.length_c   1.000
_cell.angle_alpha   90.00
_cell.angle_beta   90.00
_cell.angle_gamma   90.00
#
_symmetry.space_group_name_H-M   'P 1'
#
loop_
_entity.id
_entity.type
_entity.pdbx_description
1 polymer ?
#
loop_
_entity_poly.entity_id
_entity_poly.type
_entity_poly.pdbx_seq_one_letter_code
_entity_poly.pdbx_strand_id
1 'polypeptide(L)'
;MFFLGYIIKVVSILDVGQGKIMPGTGLAEFRSRYQAIVLKPFNGEVIDAKITNVNKMGFFAEVGPLSIFVSSHLLPIDYKFQPDANPPEFTSPTDQNLVKGRRVRVRIVGTRVDANEIVRACHSPSQFAIGTMKEDYLGPFD
;
A
#
# COMPACT_ATOMS: atom_id res chain seq x y z
N MET A 1 -2.68 20.48 -5.01
CA MET A 1 -2.39 19.83 -3.72
C MET A 1 -1.50 18.63 -4.01
N PHE A 2 -0.20 18.69 -3.70
CA PHE A 2 0.69 17.56 -3.94
C PHE A 2 0.42 16.47 -2.90
N PHE A 3 0.12 15.25 -3.35
CA PHE A 3 0.02 14.11 -2.44
C PHE A 3 1.41 13.76 -1.88
N LEU A 4 1.54 13.83 -0.56
CA LEU A 4 2.83 13.62 0.12
C LEU A 4 3.05 12.15 0.50
N GLY A 5 2.02 11.30 0.50
CA GLY A 5 2.09 9.91 0.95
C GLY A 5 1.46 9.70 2.34
N TYR A 6 1.65 8.52 2.91
CA TYR A 6 1.14 8.11 4.22
C TYR A 6 2.17 8.46 5.29
N ILE A 7 1.83 9.33 6.24
CA ILE A 7 2.75 9.70 7.33
C ILE A 7 2.87 8.53 8.30
N ILE A 8 4.06 7.94 8.40
CA ILE A 8 4.34 6.84 9.34
C ILE A 8 4.62 7.40 10.73
N LYS A 9 5.52 8.41 10.81
CA LYS A 9 5.96 8.95 12.09
C LYS A 9 6.55 10.35 11.95
N VAL A 10 6.22 11.25 12.87
CA VAL A 10 6.91 12.54 13.04
C VAL A 10 8.25 12.28 13.75
N VAL A 11 9.34 12.74 13.13
CA VAL A 11 10.71 12.55 13.64
C VAL A 11 11.09 13.70 14.55
N SER A 12 10.85 14.93 14.10
CA SER A 12 11.24 16.14 14.80
C SER A 12 10.27 17.27 14.48
N ILE A 13 10.09 18.16 15.46
CA ILE A 13 9.40 19.43 15.26
C ILE A 13 10.50 20.47 15.00
N LEU A 14 10.43 21.14 13.86
CA LEU A 14 11.42 22.13 13.45
C LEU A 14 11.13 23.50 14.04
N ASP A 15 9.86 23.86 14.10
CA ASP A 15 9.43 25.21 14.48
C ASP A 15 7.96 25.20 14.92
N VAL A 16 7.65 26.01 15.91
CA VAL A 16 6.30 26.19 16.45
C VAL A 16 5.99 27.69 16.38
N GLY A 17 5.08 28.07 15.49
CA GLY A 17 4.68 29.45 15.31
C GLY A 17 3.90 30.03 16.49
N GLN A 18 3.65 31.34 16.46
CA GLN A 18 2.87 32.00 17.50
C GLN A 18 1.46 31.44 17.61
N GLY A 19 1.03 31.12 18.84
CA GLY A 19 -0.29 30.58 19.12
C GLY A 19 -1.39 31.63 18.94
N LYS A 20 -2.49 31.24 18.30
CA LYS A 20 -3.70 32.07 18.17
C LYS A 20 -4.83 31.47 18.99
N ILE A 21 -5.42 32.25 19.89
CA ILE A 21 -6.57 31.80 20.70
C ILE A 21 -7.80 31.70 19.78
N MET A 22 -8.46 30.55 19.81
CA MET A 22 -9.70 30.31 19.09
C MET A 22 -10.87 30.93 19.87
N PRO A 23 -11.64 31.85 19.25
CA PRO A 23 -12.77 32.48 19.93
C PRO A 23 -13.83 31.42 20.28
N GLY A 24 -14.39 31.51 21.49
CA GLY A 24 -15.49 30.66 21.95
C GLY A 24 -15.11 29.28 22.51
N THR A 25 -13.89 28.78 22.28
CA THR A 25 -13.47 27.46 22.79
C THR A 25 -12.38 27.53 23.88
N GLY A 26 -11.66 28.66 23.97
CA GLY A 26 -10.54 28.82 24.91
C GLY A 26 -9.28 28.03 24.53
N LEU A 27 -9.26 27.38 23.36
CA LEU A 27 -8.13 26.63 22.84
C LEU A 27 -7.17 27.53 22.06
N ALA A 28 -5.90 27.14 21.95
CA ALA A 28 -4.90 27.84 21.14
C ALA A 28 -4.47 26.98 19.94
N GLU A 29 -4.44 27.59 18.76
CA GLU A 29 -3.97 26.97 17.52
C GLU A 29 -2.52 27.39 17.23
N PHE A 30 -1.66 26.42 16.91
CA PHE A 30 -0.25 26.65 16.59
C PHE A 30 0.08 26.08 15.21
N ARG A 31 0.62 26.92 14.33
CA ARG A 31 1.16 26.46 13.05
C ARG A 31 2.58 25.94 13.27
N SER A 32 2.76 24.62 13.17
CA SER A 32 4.06 23.98 13.39
C SER A 32 4.64 23.42 12.09
N ARG A 33 5.96 23.51 11.95
CA ARG A 33 6.73 22.81 10.91
C ARG A 33 7.39 21.59 11.52
N TYR A 34 7.29 20.45 10.85
CA TYR A 34 7.82 19.18 11.35
C TYR A 34 8.44 18.36 10.21
N GLN A 35 9.33 17.45 10.57
CA GLN A 35 9.84 16.41 9.68
C GLN A 35 9.17 15.09 10.01
N ALA A 36 8.80 14.32 8.99
CA ALA A 36 8.17 13.02 9.16
C ALA A 36 8.72 12.00 8.16
N ILE A 37 8.70 10.74 8.57
CA ILE A 37 8.89 9.58 7.70
C ILE A 37 7.55 9.30 7.03
N VAL A 38 7.57 9.18 5.70
CA VAL A 38 6.37 9.04 4.88
C VAL A 38 6.54 7.87 3.92
N LEU A 39 5.51 7.03 3.81
CA LEU A 39 5.41 6.01 2.77
C LEU A 39 4.76 6.62 1.54
N LYS A 40 5.51 6.71 0.44
CA LYS A 40 5.03 7.25 -0.82
C LYS A 40 5.37 6.30 -1.96
N PRO A 41 4.46 5.39 -2.34
CA PRO A 41 4.69 4.50 -3.47
C PRO A 41 4.77 5.28 -4.78
N PHE A 42 5.54 4.78 -5.73
CA PHE A 42 5.66 5.35 -7.07
C PHE A 42 5.50 4.32 -8.18
N ASN A 43 5.06 4.77 -9.35
CA ASN A 43 4.91 3.90 -10.52
C ASN A 43 6.29 3.40 -10.97
N GLY A 44 6.40 2.09 -11.21
CA GLY A 44 7.64 1.40 -11.54
C GLY A 44 8.43 0.88 -10.34
N GLU A 45 8.02 1.21 -9.11
CA GLU A 45 8.65 0.71 -7.89
C GLU A 45 8.47 -0.81 -7.76
N VAL A 46 9.56 -1.53 -7.49
CA VAL A 46 9.51 -2.97 -7.15
C VAL A 46 9.49 -3.08 -5.63
N ILE A 47 8.44 -3.69 -5.09
CA ILE A 47 8.20 -3.74 -3.65
C ILE A 47 7.87 -5.15 -3.19
N ASP A 48 8.31 -5.44 -1.97
CA ASP A 48 8.06 -6.70 -1.29
C ASP A 48 6.81 -6.56 -0.43
N ALA A 49 5.82 -7.42 -0.67
CA ALA A 49 4.52 -7.38 -0.04
C ALA A 49 4.13 -8.74 0.53
N LYS A 50 3.22 -8.74 1.50
CA LYS A 50 2.66 -9.98 2.08
C LYS A 50 1.26 -10.22 1.54
N ILE A 51 1.03 -11.38 0.96
CA ILE A 51 -0.29 -11.76 0.43
C ILE A 51 -1.28 -11.88 1.59
N THR A 52 -2.38 -11.13 1.53
CA THR A 52 -3.43 -11.13 2.57
C THR A 52 -4.66 -11.89 2.13
N ASN A 53 -4.96 -11.91 0.83
CA ASN A 53 -6.09 -12.64 0.28
C ASN A 53 -5.85 -13.05 -1.18
N VAL A 54 -6.41 -14.18 -1.59
CA VAL A 54 -6.33 -14.71 -2.96
C VAL A 54 -7.74 -15.04 -3.45
N ASN A 55 -8.07 -14.64 -4.67
CA ASN A 55 -9.36 -14.89 -5.29
C ASN A 55 -9.21 -15.18 -6.79
N LYS A 56 -10.31 -15.53 -7.46
CA LYS A 56 -10.32 -15.82 -8.90
C LYS A 56 -9.85 -14.62 -9.77
N MET A 57 -10.05 -13.39 -9.28
CA MET A 57 -9.69 -12.17 -10.01
C MET A 57 -8.22 -11.78 -9.83
N GLY A 58 -7.49 -12.39 -8.89
CA GLY A 58 -6.13 -12.04 -8.54
C GLY A 58 -5.83 -12.21 -7.05
N PHE A 59 -4.86 -11.46 -6.54
CA PHE A 59 -4.55 -11.46 -5.11
C PHE A 59 -4.37 -10.06 -4.56
N PHE A 60 -4.61 -9.93 -3.25
CA PHE A 60 -4.31 -8.75 -2.46
C PHE A 60 -3.04 -9.00 -1.65
N ALA A 61 -2.16 -8.01 -1.65
CA ALA A 61 -0.96 -8.00 -0.84
C ALA A 61 -0.80 -6.64 -0.16
N GLU A 62 -0.16 -6.63 1.01
CA GLU A 62 -0.01 -5.41 1.83
C GLU A 62 1.46 -5.09 2.08
N VAL A 63 1.76 -3.79 2.09
CA VAL A 63 3.03 -3.19 2.51
C VAL A 63 2.74 -2.09 3.52
N GLY A 64 2.69 -2.47 4.81
CA GLY A 64 2.22 -1.57 5.85
C GLY A 64 0.79 -1.08 5.56
N PRO A 65 0.53 0.23 5.44
CA PRO A 65 -0.79 0.77 5.12
C PRO A 65 -1.14 0.78 3.62
N LEU A 66 -0.23 0.35 2.74
CA LEU A 66 -0.46 0.26 1.30
C LEU A 66 -1.07 -1.09 0.95
N SER A 67 -2.26 -1.06 0.33
CA SER A 67 -2.91 -2.25 -0.21
C SER A 67 -2.67 -2.35 -1.71
N ILE A 68 -2.09 -3.45 -2.15
CA ILE A 68 -1.76 -3.73 -3.55
C ILE A 68 -2.69 -4.83 -4.06
N PHE A 69 -3.36 -4.56 -5.18
CA PHE A 69 -4.11 -5.57 -5.92
C PHE A 69 -3.36 -5.96 -7.20
N VAL A 70 -3.12 -7.25 -7.38
CA VAL A 70 -2.55 -7.80 -8.62
C VAL A 70 -3.63 -8.64 -9.29
N SER A 71 -4.08 -8.19 -10.47
CA SER A 71 -5.08 -8.93 -11.24
C SER A 71 -4.49 -10.22 -11.80
N SER A 72 -5.33 -11.25 -11.95
CA SER A 72 -4.99 -12.51 -12.63
C SER A 72 -4.48 -12.29 -14.06
N HIS A 73 -4.89 -11.23 -14.74
CA HIS A 73 -4.39 -10.85 -16.07
C HIS A 73 -2.96 -10.28 -16.05
N LEU A 74 -2.47 -9.86 -14.88
CA LEU A 74 -1.13 -9.32 -14.65
C LEU A 74 -0.19 -10.34 -13.99
N LEU A 75 -0.64 -11.60 -13.87
CA LEU A 75 0.20 -12.74 -13.53
C LEU A 75 0.83 -13.34 -14.80
N PRO A 76 1.96 -14.05 -14.68
CA PRO A 76 2.46 -14.92 -15.74
C PRO A 76 1.42 -15.99 -16.11
N ILE A 77 1.42 -16.42 -17.38
CA ILE A 77 0.38 -17.31 -17.94
C ILE A 77 0.35 -18.71 -17.29
N ASP A 78 1.42 -19.07 -16.60
CA ASP A 78 1.60 -20.38 -15.99
C ASP A 78 0.84 -20.51 -14.66
N TYR A 79 0.44 -19.40 -14.04
CA TYR A 79 -0.29 -19.42 -12.78
C TYR A 79 -1.76 -19.81 -12.98
N LYS A 80 -2.19 -20.90 -12.34
CA LYS A 80 -3.57 -21.37 -12.36
C LYS A 80 -4.21 -21.22 -10.98
N PHE A 81 -5.41 -20.65 -10.96
CA PHE A 81 -6.20 -20.50 -9.74
C PHE A 81 -6.78 -21.85 -9.31
N GLN A 82 -6.53 -22.25 -8.05
CA GLN A 82 -7.09 -23.44 -7.44
C GLN A 82 -8.11 -23.05 -6.36
N PRO A 83 -9.43 -23.14 -6.64
CA PRO A 83 -10.46 -22.83 -5.65
C PRO A 83 -10.61 -23.94 -4.60
N ASP A 84 -10.24 -25.18 -4.93
CA ASP A 84 -10.40 -26.34 -4.04
C ASP A 84 -9.30 -26.42 -2.97
N ALA A 85 -8.24 -25.62 -3.11
CA ALA A 85 -7.21 -25.49 -2.10
C ALA A 85 -7.74 -24.74 -0.86
N ASN A 86 -7.32 -25.18 0.33
CA ASN A 86 -7.68 -24.53 1.58
C ASN A 86 -6.42 -24.07 2.33
N PRO A 87 -6.03 -22.78 2.25
CA PRO A 87 -6.74 -21.65 1.62
C PRO A 87 -6.59 -21.58 0.09
N PRO A 88 -7.45 -20.82 -0.63
CA PRO A 88 -7.33 -20.65 -2.08
C PRO A 88 -5.97 -20.10 -2.51
N GLU A 89 -5.45 -20.59 -3.63
CA GLU A 89 -4.10 -20.24 -4.10
C GLU A 89 -4.00 -20.15 -5.63
N PHE A 90 -2.92 -19.53 -6.12
CA PHE A 90 -2.46 -19.73 -7.49
C PHE A 90 -1.20 -20.59 -7.49
N THR A 91 -1.23 -21.65 -8.28
CA THR A 91 -0.12 -22.60 -8.42
C THR A 91 0.54 -22.44 -9.78
N SER A 92 1.87 -22.45 -9.80
CA SER A 92 2.69 -22.52 -11.01
C SER A 92 3.28 -23.93 -11.17
N PRO A 93 3.61 -24.40 -12.40
CA PRO A 93 4.29 -25.67 -12.61
C PRO A 93 5.63 -25.81 -11.88
N THR A 94 6.25 -24.69 -11.53
CA THR A 94 7.55 -24.62 -10.84
C THR A 94 7.41 -24.61 -9.30
N ASP A 95 6.26 -25.03 -8.75
CA ASP A 95 5.96 -25.08 -7.31
C ASP A 95 6.05 -23.71 -6.58
N GLN A 96 5.92 -22.63 -7.36
CA GLN A 96 5.83 -21.27 -6.84
C GLN A 96 4.36 -20.94 -6.55
N ASN A 97 3.94 -21.17 -5.31
CA ASN A 97 2.54 -21.00 -4.92
C ASN A 97 2.29 -19.60 -4.32
N LEU A 98 1.26 -18.92 -4.82
CA LEU A 98 0.74 -17.67 -4.27
C LEU A 98 -0.42 -17.98 -3.33
N VAL A 99 -0.10 -18.02 -2.05
CA VAL A 99 -1.04 -18.35 -0.97
C VAL A 99 -1.04 -17.24 0.09
N LYS A 100 -2.16 -17.10 0.79
CA LYS A 100 -2.28 -16.18 1.92
C LYS A 100 -1.13 -16.39 2.92
N GLY A 101 -0.46 -15.30 3.28
CA GLY A 101 0.64 -15.27 4.25
C GLY A 101 2.04 -15.31 3.64
N ARG A 102 2.18 -15.69 2.35
CA ARG A 102 3.49 -15.67 1.68
C ARG A 102 3.92 -14.26 1.26
N ARG A 103 5.23 -14.09 1.13
CA ARG A 103 5.85 -12.87 0.60
C ARG A 103 5.94 -12.95 -0.91
N VAL A 104 5.67 -11.83 -1.56
CA VAL A 104 5.67 -11.70 -3.01
C VAL A 104 6.30 -10.38 -3.39
N ARG A 105 7.13 -10.40 -4.43
CA ARG A 105 7.72 -9.22 -5.04
C ARG A 105 6.90 -8.81 -6.25
N VAL A 106 6.42 -7.58 -6.24
CA VAL A 106 5.54 -7.02 -7.28
C VAL A 106 6.04 -5.67 -7.74
N ARG A 107 5.76 -5.29 -8.99
CA ARG A 107 6.03 -3.94 -9.49
C ARG A 107 4.76 -3.11 -9.49
N ILE A 108 4.80 -1.90 -8.93
CA ILE A 108 3.67 -0.98 -8.91
C ILE A 108 3.48 -0.39 -10.31
N VAL A 109 2.30 -0.58 -10.90
CA VAL A 109 1.95 -0.02 -12.23
C VAL A 109 1.21 1.30 -12.07
N GLY A 110 0.35 1.40 -11.06
CA GLY A 110 -0.45 2.58 -10.81
C GLY A 110 -0.87 2.69 -9.37
N THR A 111 -0.77 3.88 -8.80
CA THR A 111 -1.30 4.21 -7.48
C THR A 111 -2.64 4.93 -7.59
N ARG A 112 -3.62 4.53 -6.81
CA ARG A 112 -4.86 5.26 -6.59
C ARG A 112 -4.95 5.70 -5.14
N VAL A 113 -5.25 6.97 -4.95
CA VAL A 113 -5.53 7.53 -3.63
C VAL A 113 -7.02 7.78 -3.58
N ASP A 114 -7.74 7.04 -2.74
CA ASP A 114 -9.13 7.33 -2.49
C ASP A 114 -9.23 8.60 -1.64
N ALA A 115 -9.63 9.68 -2.30
CA ALA A 115 -9.68 11.01 -1.70
C ALA A 115 -10.83 11.20 -0.70
N ASN A 116 -11.73 10.21 -0.54
CA ASN A 116 -12.85 10.31 0.39
C ASN A 116 -12.45 10.22 1.87
N GLU A 117 -11.21 9.84 2.19
CA GLU A 117 -10.63 9.93 3.55
C GLU A 117 -9.76 11.18 3.77
N ILE A 118 -9.53 12.00 2.73
CA ILE A 118 -8.64 13.18 2.79
C ILE A 118 -9.25 14.35 3.60
N VAL A 119 -10.53 14.29 3.98
CA VAL A 119 -11.24 15.38 4.69
C VAL A 119 -10.86 15.48 6.17
N ARG A 120 -9.98 14.62 6.68
CA ARG A 120 -9.34 14.86 7.99
C ARG A 120 -7.84 14.81 7.78
N ALA A 121 -7.18 15.97 7.85
CA ALA A 121 -5.72 16.09 7.88
C ALA A 121 -5.02 15.27 9.00
N CYS A 122 -5.80 14.55 9.83
CA CYS A 122 -5.35 13.63 10.87
C CYS A 122 -5.72 12.15 10.62
N HIS A 123 -6.37 11.79 9.51
CA HIS A 123 -6.53 10.39 9.08
C HIS A 123 -5.85 10.21 7.74
N SER A 124 -4.84 9.33 7.73
CA SER A 124 -4.08 9.05 6.54
C SER A 124 -4.92 8.20 5.58
N PRO A 125 -5.16 8.63 4.34
CA PRO A 125 -6.05 7.93 3.42
C PRO A 125 -5.52 6.52 3.14
N SER A 126 -6.43 5.56 3.10
CA SER A 126 -6.15 4.23 2.56
C SER A 126 -5.57 4.37 1.14
N GLN A 127 -4.35 3.86 0.95
CA GLN A 127 -3.68 3.88 -0.35
C GLN A 127 -3.88 2.55 -1.04
N PHE A 128 -4.32 2.61 -2.30
CA PHE A 128 -4.47 1.45 -3.14
C PHE A 128 -3.47 1.53 -4.29
N ALA A 129 -2.85 0.41 -4.62
CA ALA A 129 -1.99 0.29 -5.79
C ALA A 129 -2.39 -0.92 -6.62
N ILE A 130 -2.14 -0.80 -7.92
CA ILE A 130 -2.23 -1.90 -8.86
C ILE A 130 -0.80 -2.37 -9.13
N GLY A 131 -0.55 -3.64 -8.85
CA GLY A 131 0.73 -4.27 -9.10
C GLY A 131 0.70 -5.19 -10.32
N THR A 132 1.88 -5.47 -10.87
CA THR A 132 2.12 -6.51 -11.87
C THR A 132 3.17 -7.49 -11.38
N MET A 133 3.07 -8.74 -11.84
CA MET A 133 4.03 -9.81 -11.59
C MET A 133 4.47 -10.48 -12.91
N LYS A 134 4.15 -9.87 -14.06
CA LYS A 134 4.40 -10.44 -15.39
C LYS A 134 5.87 -10.37 -15.84
N GLU A 135 6.69 -9.58 -15.18
CA GLU A 135 8.06 -9.29 -15.59
C GLU A 135 9.07 -10.20 -14.87
N ASP A 136 10.28 -10.26 -15.42
CA ASP A 136 11.34 -11.10 -14.90
C ASP A 136 11.73 -10.70 -13.46
N TYR A 137 12.12 -11.70 -12.66
CA TYR A 137 12.53 -11.56 -11.25
C TYR A 137 11.45 -11.08 -10.28
N LEU A 138 10.18 -11.07 -10.70
CA LEU A 138 9.02 -10.90 -9.84
C LEU A 138 8.44 -12.26 -9.44
N GLY A 139 7.70 -12.31 -8.34
CA GLY A 139 7.12 -13.57 -7.85
C GLY A 139 7.24 -13.79 -6.35
N PRO A 140 6.78 -14.95 -5.87
CA PRO A 140 6.96 -15.36 -4.48
C PRO A 140 8.44 -15.60 -4.18
N PHE A 141 8.86 -15.22 -2.98
CA PHE A 141 10.20 -15.48 -2.47
C PHE A 141 10.14 -15.89 -0.99
N ASP A 142 11.16 -16.63 -0.56
CA ASP A 142 11.37 -17.02 0.85
C ASP A 142 12.48 -16.19 1.49
#